data_AF-A0A172WJ62-F1
#
_entry.id   AF-A0A172WJ62-F1
#
_cell.length_a   1.000
_cell.length_b   1.000
_cell.length_c   1.000
_cell.angle_alpha   90.00
_cell.angle_beta   90.00
_cell.angle_gamma   90.00
#
_symmetry.space_group_name_H-M   'P 1'
#
loop_
_entity.id
_entity.type
_entity.pdbx_description
1 polymer ?
#
loop_
_entity_poly.entity_id
_entity_poly.type
_entity_poly.pdbx_seq_one_letter_code
_entity_poly.pdbx_strand_id
1 'polypeptide(L)'
;MSTENTEHSNAEHHKMMMEDFKKRFIVYTTLTIPILLLSPLIQKFLGFTFTFTGDRYVLFALSPVVYFYGGKPFLTGMRDEFKKKTQE
;
A
#
# COMPACT_ATOMS: atom_id res chain seq x y z
N MET A 1 -43.49 11.43 2.82
CA MET A 1 -42.60 11.35 4.00
C MET A 1 -41.47 10.39 3.64
N SER A 2 -40.43 10.87 2.96
CA SER A 2 -39.44 9.98 2.32
C SER A 2 -38.09 10.70 2.17
N THR A 3 -37.42 11.00 3.28
CA THR A 3 -36.07 11.58 3.25
C THR A 3 -35.26 11.13 4.46
N GLU A 4 -34.94 9.84 4.59
CA GLU A 4 -34.10 9.36 5.71
C GLU A 4 -33.10 8.23 5.37
N ASN A 5 -32.88 7.88 4.10
CA ASN A 5 -32.04 6.70 3.75
C ASN A 5 -30.69 7.00 3.07
N THR A 6 -30.30 8.26 2.90
CA THR A 6 -29.10 8.58 2.08
C THR A 6 -27.85 8.93 2.91
N GLU A 7 -27.99 9.39 4.15
CA GLU A 7 -26.82 9.82 4.95
C GLU A 7 -26.09 8.65 5.65
N HIS A 8 -26.80 7.57 6.00
CA HIS A 8 -26.21 6.45 6.74
C HIS A 8 -25.28 5.57 5.89
N SER A 9 -25.41 5.60 4.56
CA SER A 9 -24.57 4.81 3.63
C SER A 9 -23.20 5.44 3.39
N ASN A 10 -23.04 6.76 3.52
CA ASN A 10 -21.80 7.47 3.22
C ASN A 10 -20.76 7.34 4.34
N ALA A 11 -21.21 7.39 5.60
CA ALA A 11 -20.35 7.25 6.79
C ALA A 11 -19.81 5.81 6.95
N GLU A 12 -20.66 4.81 6.72
CA GLU A 12 -20.29 3.38 6.71
C GLU A 12 -19.28 3.08 5.59
N HIS A 13 -19.48 3.65 4.39
CA HIS A 13 -18.53 3.49 3.29
C HIS A 13 -17.14 4.06 3.58
N HIS A 14 -17.06 5.16 4.35
CA HIS A 14 -15.78 5.76 4.74
C HIS A 14 -14.99 4.92 5.74
N LYS A 15 -15.67 4.28 6.71
CA LYS A 15 -15.00 3.36 7.63
C LYS A 15 -14.46 2.13 6.92
N MET A 16 -15.25 1.51 6.04
CA MET A 16 -14.82 0.33 5.28
C MET A 16 -13.59 0.61 4.40
N MET A 17 -13.54 1.77 3.75
CA MET A 17 -12.37 2.17 2.94
C MET A 17 -11.09 2.27 3.77
N MET A 18 -11.16 2.81 5.00
CA MET A 18 -10.00 2.99 5.86
C MET A 18 -9.45 1.65 6.39
N GLU A 19 -10.34 0.70 6.69
CA GLU A 19 -9.95 -0.65 7.11
C GLU A 19 -9.27 -1.44 5.99
N ASP A 20 -9.79 -1.35 4.76
CA ASP A 20 -9.16 -1.96 3.59
C ASP A 20 -7.78 -1.38 3.32
N PHE A 21 -7.62 -0.06 3.50
CA PHE A 21 -6.33 0.61 3.34
C PHE A 21 -5.32 0.11 4.37
N LYS A 22 -5.71 0.02 5.64
CA LYS A 22 -4.84 -0.43 6.73
C LYS A 22 -4.41 -1.90 6.54
N LYS A 23 -5.34 -2.78 6.15
CA LYS A 23 -5.04 -4.19 5.84
C LYS A 23 -4.00 -4.30 4.74
N ARG A 24 -4.20 -3.60 3.63
CA ARG A 24 -3.30 -3.63 2.47
C ARG A 24 -1.95 -2.99 2.82
N PHE A 25 -1.94 -1.89 3.56
CA PHE A 25 -0.72 -1.22 4.03
C PHE A 25 0.16 -2.15 4.87
N ILE A 26 -0.42 -2.91 5.80
CA ILE A 26 0.33 -3.87 6.62
C ILE A 26 0.96 -4.96 5.74
N VAL A 27 0.19 -5.52 4.80
CA VAL A 27 0.70 -6.53 3.85
C VAL A 27 1.90 -5.97 3.06
N TYR A 28 1.79 -4.75 2.53
CA TYR A 28 2.90 -4.11 1.82
C TYR A 28 4.09 -3.83 2.70
N THR A 29 3.86 -3.36 3.92
CA THR A 29 4.93 -3.07 4.87
C THR A 29 5.72 -4.34 5.17
N THR A 30 5.02 -5.44 5.44
CA THR A 30 5.64 -6.75 5.67
C THR A 30 6.40 -7.25 4.44
N LEU A 31 5.90 -7.05 3.21
CA LEU A 31 6.65 -7.38 1.99
C LEU A 31 7.84 -6.46 1.73
N THR A 32 7.74 -5.19 2.13
CA THR A 32 8.77 -4.18 1.86
C THR A 32 9.96 -4.33 2.81
N ILE A 33 9.74 -4.73 4.07
CA ILE A 33 10.81 -4.98 5.05
C ILE A 33 11.93 -5.91 4.52
N PRO A 34 11.65 -7.13 4.03
CA PRO A 34 12.69 -8.01 3.52
C PRO A 34 13.38 -7.42 2.27
N ILE A 35 12.66 -6.68 1.42
CA ILE A 35 13.27 -5.98 0.28
C ILE A 35 14.23 -4.90 0.75
N LEU A 36 13.87 -4.12 1.76
CA LEU A 36 14.73 -3.08 2.32
C LEU A 36 15.97 -3.69 3.00
N LEU A 37 15.81 -4.82 3.70
CA LEU A 37 16.94 -5.56 4.27
C LEU A 37 17.90 -6.07 3.21
N LEU A 38 17.39 -6.56 2.07
CA LEU A 38 18.20 -7.02 0.94
C LEU A 38 18.70 -5.87 0.04
N SER A 39 18.16 -4.66 0.19
CA SER A 39 18.46 -3.54 -0.70
C SER A 39 19.83 -2.93 -0.39
N PRO A 40 20.78 -2.93 -1.34
CA PRO A 40 22.13 -2.40 -1.12
C PRO A 40 22.13 -0.89 -0.79
N LEU A 41 21.10 -0.15 -1.22
CA LEU A 41 20.92 1.26 -0.86
C LEU A 41 20.65 1.44 0.63
N ILE A 42 19.76 0.62 1.18
CA ILE A 42 19.36 0.70 2.59
C ILE A 42 20.45 0.15 3.50
N GLN A 43 21.10 -0.94 3.07
CA GLN A 43 22.29 -1.48 3.72
C GLN A 43 23.39 -0.42 3.86
N LYS A 44 23.71 0.28 2.75
CA LYS A 44 24.68 1.38 2.76
C LYS A 44 24.25 2.54 3.66
N PHE A 45 22.95 2.85 3.70
CA PHE A 45 22.41 3.93 4.53
C PHE A 45 22.49 3.61 6.03
N LEU A 46 22.20 2.36 6.41
CA LEU A 46 22.21 1.89 7.79
C LEU A 46 23.60 1.41 8.25
N GLY A 47 24.58 1.36 7.34
CA GLY A 47 25.97 1.00 7.65
C GLY A 47 26.19 -0.49 7.93
N PHE A 48 25.26 -1.37 7.52
CA PHE A 48 25.44 -2.82 7.62
C PHE A 48 25.46 -3.46 6.24
N THR A 49 26.12 -4.61 6.11
CA THR A 49 26.18 -5.35 4.85
C THR A 49 25.62 -6.75 5.11
N PHE A 50 24.47 -7.04 4.49
CA PHE A 50 23.81 -8.34 4.59
C PHE A 50 23.62 -8.88 3.17
N THR A 51 24.62 -9.62 2.71
CA THR A 51 24.63 -10.21 1.37
C THR A 51 24.81 -11.71 1.48
N PHE A 52 24.10 -12.46 0.64
CA PHE A 52 24.22 -13.91 0.53
C PHE A 52 24.19 -14.29 -0.94
N THR A 53 24.73 -15.45 -1.28
CA THR A 53 24.74 -15.94 -2.67
C THR A 53 23.30 -16.10 -3.16
N GLY A 54 22.86 -15.15 -4.00
CA GLY A 54 21.51 -15.16 -4.57
C GLY A 54 20.61 -14.01 -4.13
N ASP A 55 21.06 -13.13 -3.24
CA ASP A 55 20.34 -11.93 -2.78
C ASP A 55 19.77 -11.09 -3.93
N ARG A 56 20.55 -10.91 -5.00
CA ARG A 56 20.13 -10.17 -6.20
C ARG A 56 18.98 -10.82 -6.95
N TYR A 57 18.93 -12.16 -7.01
CA TYR A 57 17.84 -12.87 -7.68
C TYR A 57 16.55 -12.78 -6.86
N VAL A 58 16.66 -12.86 -5.53
CA VAL A 58 15.53 -12.67 -4.62
C VAL A 58 15.01 -11.23 -4.72
N LEU A 59 15.89 -10.24 -4.70
CA LEU A 59 15.52 -8.83 -4.86
C LEU A 59 14.86 -8.57 -6.23
N PHE A 60 15.41 -9.15 -7.30
CA PHE A 60 14.85 -9.06 -8.66
C PHE A 60 13.47 -9.70 -8.77
N ALA A 61 13.22 -10.82 -8.07
CA ALA A 61 11.92 -11.46 -8.05
C ALA A 61 10.89 -10.69 -7.18
N LEU A 62 11.32 -10.16 -6.03
CA LEU A 62 10.44 -9.43 -5.11
C LEU A 62 10.08 -8.03 -5.61
N SER A 63 10.96 -7.35 -6.35
CA SER A 63 10.74 -6.00 -6.86
C SER A 63 9.47 -5.84 -7.72
N PRO A 64 9.23 -6.65 -8.78
CA PRO A 64 8.00 -6.56 -9.57
C PRO A 64 6.78 -6.96 -8.76
N VAL A 65 6.89 -7.96 -7.86
CA VAL A 65 5.78 -8.36 -6.98
C VAL A 65 5.31 -7.16 -6.16
N VAL A 66 6.23 -6.45 -5.49
CA VAL A 66 5.84 -5.26 -4.71
C VAL A 66 5.39 -4.09 -5.60
N TYR A 67 5.95 -3.92 -6.80
CA TYR A 67 5.50 -2.88 -7.73
C TYR A 67 4.04 -3.11 -8.16
N PHE A 68 3.72 -4.31 -8.65
CA PHE A 68 2.37 -4.66 -9.09
C PHE A 68 1.36 -4.66 -7.95
N TYR A 69 1.74 -5.22 -6.81
CA TYR A 69 0.83 -5.32 -5.67
C TYR A 69 0.71 -3.98 -4.93
N GLY A 70 1.77 -3.19 -4.79
CA GLY A 70 1.80 -1.94 -4.01
C GLY A 70 1.20 -0.72 -4.72
N GLY A 71 1.38 -0.60 -6.04
CA GLY A 71 0.95 0.61 -6.77
C GLY A 71 -0.56 0.72 -7.00
N LYS A 72 -1.23 -0.40 -7.30
CA LYS A 72 -2.64 -0.40 -7.71
C LYS A 72 -3.63 0.12 -6.65
N PRO A 73 -3.59 -0.28 -5.36
CA PRO A 73 -4.55 0.20 -4.38
C PRO A 73 -4.31 1.65 -3.94
N PHE A 74 -3.05 2.12 -3.96
CA PHE A 74 -2.72 3.49 -3.63
C PHE A 74 -3.35 4.47 -4.63
N LEU A 75 -3.19 4.20 -5.94
CA LEU A 75 -3.85 4.99 -6.99
C LEU A 75 -5.38 4.90 -6.92
N THR A 76 -5.92 3.73 -6.55
CA THR A 76 -7.38 3.54 -6.45
C THR A 76 -7.96 4.39 -5.32
N GLY A 77 -7.34 4.39 -4.13
CA GLY A 77 -7.80 5.21 -3.01
C GLY A 77 -7.71 6.71 -3.28
N MET A 78 -6.62 7.17 -3.90
CA MET A 78 -6.47 8.58 -4.29
C MET A 78 -7.53 9.02 -5.31
N ARG A 79 -7.85 8.17 -6.30
CA ARG A 79 -8.87 8.47 -7.30
C ARG A 79 -10.27 8.57 -6.68
N ASP A 80 -10.57 7.72 -5.71
CA ASP A 80 -11.85 7.72 -5.01
C ASP A 80 -11.99 8.95 -4.10
N GLU A 81 -10.91 9.41 -3.44
CA GLU A 81 -10.89 10.70 -2.73
C GLU A 81 -11.09 11.89 -3.69
N PHE A 82 -10.41 11.89 -4.84
CA PHE A 82 -10.53 12.99 -5.81
C PHE A 82 -11.94 13.11 -6.38
N LYS A 83 -12.61 11.99 -6.69
CA LYS A 83 -14.01 12.01 -7.14
C LYS A 83 -14.98 12.52 -6.07
N LYS A 84 -14.65 12.37 -4.79
CA LYS A 84 -15.50 12.85 -3.69
C LYS A 84 -15.41 14.36 -3.49
N LYS A 85 -14.27 14.99 -3.82
CA LYS A 85 -14.04 16.44 -3.66
C LYS A 85 -14.60 17.32 -4.79
N THR A 86 -15.09 16.74 -5.89
CA THR A 86 -15.63 17.52 -7.03
C THR A 86 -17.15 17.76 -6.94
N GLN A 87 -17.77 17.48 -5.79
CA GLN A 87 -19.20 17.71 -5.55
C GLN A 87 -19.46 18.73 -4.43
N GLU A 88 -18.54 19.67 -4.21
CA GLU A 88 -18.78 20.91 -3.44
C GLU A 88 -18.81 22.12 -4.38
#